data_AF-A0A9Q3V7J1-F1
#
_entry.id   AF-A0A9Q3V7J1-F1
#
_cell.length_a   1.000
_cell.length_b   1.000
_cell.length_c   1.000
_cell.angle_alpha   90.00
_cell.angle_beta   90.00
_cell.angle_gamma   90.00
#
_symmetry.space_group_name_H-M   'P 1'
#
loop_
_entity.id
_entity.type
_entity.pdbx_description
1 polymer ?
#
loop_
_entity_poly.entity_id
_entity_poly.type
_entity_poly.pdbx_seq_one_letter_code
_entity_poly.pdbx_strand_id
1 'polypeptide(L)'
;MNLNGEQGHVLAISKEIFEEICSTESLHVKPISPFIINQENIKNCRLLITILREEYQGKSRNNFIKAILRALILLLTEKLNLQKSKNIDLQRLEFLTDLINENYTSQKDTDFYAESLNITTHHLNYIVRKLRGSTVKKLVFQRIILEAKRELSYGQKNIKEIAYQLGFTDSSYFSRLFKKQTGISPEIFKTENSVG
;
A
#
# COMPACT_ATOMS: atom_id res chain seq x y z
N MET A 1 4.95 5.78 13.86
CA MET A 1 3.91 6.55 13.16
C MET A 1 3.66 7.79 14.01
N ASN A 2 4.07 8.98 13.56
CA ASN A 2 3.93 10.22 14.34
C ASN A 2 2.49 10.73 14.20
N LEU A 3 1.68 10.58 15.25
CA LEU A 3 0.30 11.06 15.35
C LEU A 3 0.26 12.40 16.09
N ASN A 4 1.02 13.39 15.63
CA ASN A 4 1.06 14.69 16.29
C ASN A 4 -0.23 15.47 15.98
N GLY A 5 -1.18 15.45 16.92
CA GLY A 5 -2.40 16.28 16.92
C GLY A 5 -3.70 15.57 16.51
N GLU A 6 -3.65 14.30 16.09
CA GLU A 6 -4.85 13.54 15.73
C GLU A 6 -5.30 12.62 16.88
N GLN A 7 -6.58 12.70 17.27
CA GLN A 7 -7.18 11.78 18.24
C GLN A 7 -7.68 10.52 17.52
N GLY A 8 -7.28 9.35 18.00
CA GLY A 8 -7.67 8.08 17.40
C GLY A 8 -7.29 6.86 18.22
N HIS A 9 -7.58 5.68 17.67
CA HIS A 9 -7.18 4.39 18.24
C HIS A 9 -6.17 3.72 17.32
N VAL A 10 -5.05 3.28 17.89
CA VAL A 10 -4.06 2.45 17.20
C VAL A 10 -4.15 1.04 17.77
N LEU A 11 -4.19 0.05 16.88
CA LEU A 11 -4.25 -1.35 17.25
C LEU A 11 -3.08 -2.08 16.62
N ALA A 12 -2.22 -2.66 17.46
CA ALA A 12 -1.14 -3.54 17.03
C ALA A 12 -1.62 -4.99 17.10
N ILE A 13 -1.60 -5.68 15.97
CA ILE A 13 -2.02 -7.08 15.85
C ILE A 13 -0.85 -7.87 15.27
N SER A 14 -0.57 -9.07 15.81
CA SER A 14 0.45 -9.94 15.21
C SER A 14 0.02 -10.37 13.80
N LYS A 15 1.00 -10.62 12.94
CA LYS A 15 0.73 -11.05 11.56
C LYS A 15 -0.10 -12.34 11.53
N GLU A 16 0.17 -13.31 12.42
CA GLU A 16 -0.59 -14.57 12.42
C GLU A 16 -2.06 -14.35 12.76
N ILE A 17 -2.35 -13.54 13.79
CA ILE A 17 -3.73 -13.24 14.19
C ILE A 17 -4.46 -12.48 13.08
N PHE A 18 -3.78 -11.54 12.43
CA PHE A 18 -4.35 -10.78 11.32
C PHE A 18 -4.69 -11.68 10.14
N GLU A 19 -3.79 -12.57 9.75
CA GLU A 19 -4.00 -13.55 8.68
C GLU A 19 -5.12 -14.53 9.03
N GLU A 20 -5.17 -15.04 10.26
CA GLU A 20 -6.23 -15.94 10.73
C GLU A 20 -7.61 -15.27 10.62
N ILE A 21 -7.72 -14.01 11.05
CA ILE A 21 -8.99 -13.26 11.00
C ILE A 21 -9.38 -12.94 9.55
N CYS A 22 -8.43 -12.52 8.71
CA CYS A 22 -8.70 -12.09 7.34
C CYS A 22 -8.77 -13.24 6.32
N SER A 23 -8.31 -14.44 6.66
CA SER A 23 -8.21 -15.60 5.74
C SER A 23 -9.52 -16.01 5.05
N THR A 24 -10.66 -15.59 5.60
CA THR A 24 -12.00 -15.91 5.10
C THR A 24 -12.65 -14.80 4.28
N GLU A 25 -12.02 -13.63 4.21
CA GLU A 25 -12.54 -12.46 3.50
C GLU A 25 -11.51 -12.04 2.45
N SER A 26 -11.96 -11.60 1.27
CA SER A 26 -11.10 -11.03 0.22
C SER A 26 -10.59 -9.63 0.61
N LEU A 27 -10.08 -9.50 1.82
CA LEU A 27 -9.37 -8.35 2.33
C LEU A 27 -7.98 -8.36 1.71
N HIS A 28 -7.92 -7.96 0.44
CA HIS A 28 -6.69 -7.44 -0.13
C HIS A 28 -6.39 -6.11 0.57
N VAL A 29 -5.80 -6.19 1.76
CA VAL A 29 -5.36 -5.02 2.52
C VAL A 29 -4.08 -4.48 1.87
N LYS A 30 -4.24 -3.94 0.65
CA LYS A 30 -3.32 -2.93 0.14
C LYS A 30 -3.42 -1.72 1.06
N PRO A 31 -2.36 -0.90 1.24
CA PRO A 31 -2.44 0.30 2.06
C PRO A 31 -3.63 1.17 1.65
N ILE A 32 -4.72 1.04 2.42
CA ILE A 32 -6.01 1.66 2.10
C ILE A 32 -5.80 3.15 2.31
N SER A 33 -6.17 3.93 1.30
CA SER A 33 -6.27 5.38 1.44
C SER A 33 -7.21 5.69 2.62
N PRO A 34 -6.97 6.76 3.41
CA PRO A 34 -7.91 7.17 4.46
C PRO A 34 -9.34 7.17 3.91
N PHE A 35 -10.27 6.52 4.63
CA PHE A 35 -11.67 6.43 4.24
C PHE A 35 -12.56 7.07 5.29
N ILE A 36 -13.67 7.66 4.85
CA ILE A 36 -14.59 8.38 5.73
C ILE A 36 -15.64 7.40 6.26
N ILE A 37 -15.82 7.38 7.57
CA ILE A 37 -16.83 6.56 8.25
C ILE A 37 -18.03 7.47 8.60
N ASN A 38 -19.25 7.02 8.35
CA ASN A 38 -20.46 7.77 8.73
C ASN A 38 -20.69 7.74 10.27
N GLN A 39 -21.57 8.60 10.78
CA GLN A 39 -21.79 8.72 12.23
C GLN A 39 -22.27 7.43 12.91
N GLU A 40 -23.15 6.66 12.25
CA GLU A 40 -23.66 5.39 12.77
C GLU A 40 -22.54 4.33 12.89
N ASN A 41 -21.70 4.21 11.87
CA ASN A 41 -20.57 3.28 11.88
C ASN A 41 -19.50 3.74 12.88
N ILE A 42 -19.29 5.05 13.07
CA ILE A 42 -18.41 5.55 14.14
C ILE A 42 -18.89 5.05 15.50
N LYS A 43 -20.21 5.09 15.75
CA LYS A 43 -20.80 4.57 16.99
C LYS A 43 -20.54 3.07 17.15
N ASN A 44 -20.76 2.28 16.10
CA ASN A 44 -20.54 0.82 16.13
C ASN A 44 -19.06 0.46 16.30
N CYS A 45 -18.16 1.10 15.55
CA CYS A 45 -16.71 0.93 15.71
C CYS A 45 -16.27 1.30 17.13
N ARG A 46 -16.74 2.43 17.67
CA ARG A 46 -16.40 2.87 19.03
C ARG A 46 -16.84 1.85 20.07
N LEU A 47 -18.04 1.29 19.95
CA LEU A 47 -18.52 0.24 20.84
C LEU A 47 -17.62 -1.00 20.80
N LEU A 48 -17.31 -1.50 19.60
CA LEU A 48 -16.45 -2.67 19.42
C LEU A 48 -15.04 -2.42 19.97
N ILE A 49 -14.47 -1.23 19.74
CA ILE A 49 -13.16 -0.84 20.27
C ILE A 49 -13.19 -0.76 21.80
N THR A 50 -14.27 -0.25 22.41
CA THR A 50 -14.43 -0.23 23.87
C THR A 50 -14.44 -1.65 24.44
N ILE A 51 -15.27 -2.53 23.89
CA ILE A 51 -15.37 -3.93 24.34
C ILE A 51 -14.03 -4.65 24.14
N LEU A 52 -13.36 -4.42 23.02
CA LEU A 52 -12.03 -4.97 22.73
C LEU A 52 -11.00 -4.54 23.77
N ARG A 53 -11.00 -3.25 24.14
CA ARG A 53 -10.10 -2.69 25.14
C ARG A 53 -10.38 -3.28 26.52
N GLU A 54 -11.63 -3.35 26.92
CA GLU A 54 -12.04 -3.92 28.22
C GLU A 54 -11.65 -5.40 28.32
N GLU A 55 -11.89 -6.17 27.25
CA GLU A 55 -11.50 -7.58 27.24
C GLU A 55 -9.97 -7.74 27.31
N TYR A 56 -9.23 -6.95 26.55
CA TYR A 56 -7.76 -7.00 26.51
C TYR A 56 -7.11 -6.55 27.82
N GLN A 57 -7.75 -5.65 28.56
CA GLN A 57 -7.30 -5.23 29.90
C GLN A 57 -7.76 -6.18 31.01
N GLY A 58 -8.83 -6.94 30.77
CA GLY A 58 -9.43 -7.87 31.72
C GLY A 58 -8.92 -9.30 31.55
N LYS A 59 -9.82 -10.18 31.06
CA LYS A 59 -9.58 -11.64 31.01
C LYS A 59 -8.71 -12.06 29.82
N SER A 60 -8.52 -11.19 28.84
CA SER A 60 -7.71 -11.43 27.63
C SER A 60 -8.04 -12.74 26.93
N ARG A 61 -9.34 -13.08 26.83
CA ARG A 61 -9.78 -14.32 26.17
C ARG A 61 -9.54 -14.18 24.67
N ASN A 62 -8.51 -14.87 24.18
CA ASN A 62 -8.08 -14.80 22.78
C ASN A 62 -9.22 -15.00 21.77
N ASN A 63 -10.09 -15.99 21.97
CA ASN A 63 -11.20 -16.25 21.05
C ASN A 63 -12.23 -15.11 21.02
N PHE A 64 -12.46 -14.44 22.15
CA PHE A 64 -13.39 -13.32 22.23
C PHE A 64 -12.79 -12.06 21.57
N ILE A 65 -11.51 -11.78 21.85
CA ILE A 65 -10.74 -10.72 21.17
C ILE A 65 -10.78 -10.93 19.64
N LYS A 66 -10.47 -12.16 19.18
CA LYS A 66 -10.53 -12.52 17.75
C LYS A 66 -11.91 -12.29 17.15
N ALA A 67 -12.99 -12.65 17.86
CA ALA A 67 -14.35 -12.44 17.40
C ALA A 67 -14.69 -10.94 17.26
N ILE A 68 -14.29 -10.11 18.23
CA ILE A 68 -14.51 -8.66 18.18
C ILE A 68 -13.71 -8.03 17.04
N LEU A 69 -12.44 -8.41 16.89
CA LEU A 69 -11.59 -7.95 15.78
C LEU A 69 -12.19 -8.30 14.43
N ARG A 70 -12.71 -9.53 14.28
CA ARG A 70 -13.36 -9.96 13.05
C ARG A 70 -14.62 -9.15 12.76
N ALA A 71 -15.46 -8.89 13.77
CA ALA A 71 -16.64 -8.02 13.61
C ALA A 71 -16.26 -6.59 13.21
N LEU A 72 -15.19 -6.04 13.79
CA LEU A 72 -14.67 -4.72 13.46
C LEU A 72 -14.19 -4.69 11.99
N ILE A 73 -13.40 -5.68 11.59
CA ILE A 73 -12.88 -5.80 10.23
C ILE A 73 -14.02 -5.95 9.21
N LEU A 74 -15.01 -6.81 9.48
CA LEU A 74 -16.16 -7.00 8.58
C LEU A 74 -16.95 -5.70 8.40
N LEU A 75 -17.20 -4.97 9.50
CA LEU A 75 -17.93 -3.70 9.46
C LEU A 75 -17.18 -2.63 8.66
N LEU A 76 -15.84 -2.60 8.75
CA LEU A 76 -15.02 -1.70 7.95
C LEU A 76 -15.01 -2.12 6.47
N THR A 77 -14.92 -3.42 6.19
CA THR A 77 -14.78 -3.98 4.83
C THR A 77 -16.06 -3.88 4.01
N GLU A 78 -17.22 -4.23 4.60
CA GLU A 78 -18.52 -4.13 3.94
C GLU A 78 -18.78 -2.69 3.47
N LYS A 79 -18.42 -1.71 4.31
CA LYS A 79 -18.64 -0.29 4.03
C LYS A 79 -17.60 0.29 3.08
N LEU A 80 -16.35 -0.18 3.14
CA LEU A 80 -15.35 0.08 2.11
C LEU A 80 -15.84 -0.38 0.74
N ASN A 81 -16.41 -1.58 0.63
CA ASN A 81 -16.96 -2.09 -0.63
C ASN A 81 -18.16 -1.27 -1.14
N LEU A 82 -19.03 -0.81 -0.23
CA LEU A 82 -20.16 0.06 -0.60
C LEU A 82 -19.70 1.44 -1.10
N GLN A 83 -18.65 2.03 -0.52
CA GLN A 83 -18.05 3.28 -1.02
C GLN A 83 -17.26 3.09 -2.31
N LYS A 84 -16.53 1.98 -2.45
CA LYS A 84 -15.86 1.59 -3.71
C LYS A 84 -16.86 1.55 -4.87
N SER A 85 -18.07 1.03 -4.65
CA SER A 85 -19.07 0.91 -5.72
C SER A 85 -19.52 2.25 -6.33
N LYS A 86 -19.39 3.38 -5.59
CA LYS A 86 -19.89 4.68 -6.04
C LYS A 86 -18.82 5.62 -6.61
N ASN A 87 -17.53 5.35 -6.36
CA ASN A 87 -16.46 6.25 -6.81
C ASN A 87 -15.58 5.58 -7.87
N ILE A 88 -15.94 5.82 -9.13
CA ILE A 88 -15.26 5.28 -10.30
C ILE A 88 -13.77 5.65 -10.36
N ASP A 89 -13.39 6.83 -9.82
CA ASP A 89 -12.00 7.28 -9.78
C ASP A 89 -11.18 6.49 -8.76
N LEU A 90 -11.77 6.11 -7.61
CA LEU A 90 -11.13 5.23 -6.64
C LEU A 90 -10.93 3.82 -7.22
N GLN A 91 -11.94 3.27 -7.91
CA GLN A 91 -11.80 1.97 -8.58
C GLN A 91 -10.68 2.00 -9.63
N ARG A 92 -10.65 3.04 -10.49
CA ARG A 92 -9.59 3.22 -11.48
C ARG A 92 -8.20 3.33 -10.85
N LEU A 93 -8.09 3.97 -9.69
CA LEU A 93 -6.81 4.05 -8.96
C LEU A 93 -6.38 2.69 -8.39
N GLU A 94 -7.32 1.87 -7.94
CA GLU A 94 -7.04 0.51 -7.49
C GLU A 94 -6.56 -0.38 -8.64
N PHE A 95 -7.28 -0.38 -9.76
CA PHE A 95 -6.86 -1.07 -10.98
C PHE A 95 -5.51 -0.57 -11.50
N LEU A 96 -5.27 0.75 -11.47
CA LEU A 96 -3.95 1.31 -11.79
C LEU A 96 -2.86 0.71 -10.91
N THR A 97 -3.13 0.58 -9.61
CA THR A 97 -2.14 0.05 -8.66
C THR A 97 -1.81 -1.41 -8.98
N ASP A 98 -2.79 -2.21 -9.39
CA ASP A 98 -2.59 -3.58 -9.85
C ASP A 98 -1.78 -3.64 -11.15
N LEU A 99 -2.19 -2.87 -12.16
CA LEU A 99 -1.47 -2.80 -13.43
C LEU A 99 -0.01 -2.40 -13.23
N ILE A 100 0.27 -1.44 -12.34
CA ILE A 100 1.65 -1.05 -12.01
C ILE A 100 2.39 -2.22 -11.37
N ASN A 101 1.81 -2.93 -10.40
CA ASN A 101 2.48 -4.05 -9.75
C ASN A 101 2.82 -5.19 -10.70
N GLU A 102 1.98 -5.42 -11.70
CA GLU A 102 2.18 -6.46 -12.71
C GLU A 102 3.18 -6.05 -13.80
N ASN A 103 3.22 -4.75 -14.16
CA ASN A 103 3.90 -4.29 -15.37
C ASN A 103 5.06 -3.30 -15.13
N TYR A 104 5.39 -2.90 -13.90
CA TYR A 104 6.41 -1.86 -13.64
C TYR A 104 7.81 -2.14 -14.24
N THR A 105 8.15 -3.40 -14.49
CA THR A 105 9.42 -3.78 -15.12
C THR A 105 9.40 -3.54 -16.63
N SER A 106 8.31 -3.89 -17.31
CA SER A 106 8.15 -3.77 -18.78
C SER A 106 7.57 -2.44 -19.23
N GLN A 107 6.72 -1.80 -18.43
CA GLN A 107 5.92 -0.63 -18.81
C GLN A 107 6.18 0.55 -17.87
N LYS A 108 6.79 1.60 -18.41
CA LYS A 108 7.14 2.83 -17.68
C LYS A 108 6.34 4.06 -18.15
N ASP A 109 5.65 3.93 -19.29
CA ASP A 109 4.91 5.01 -19.91
C ASP A 109 3.48 5.10 -19.39
N THR A 110 3.00 6.33 -19.20
CA THR A 110 1.67 6.55 -18.64
C THR A 110 0.56 6.18 -19.61
N ASP A 111 0.83 6.24 -20.92
CA ASP A 111 -0.15 5.96 -21.97
C ASP A 111 -0.61 4.49 -21.92
N PHE A 112 0.29 3.54 -21.69
CA PHE A 112 -0.04 2.13 -21.48
C PHE A 112 -1.10 1.92 -20.38
N TYR A 113 -0.93 2.60 -19.24
CA TYR A 113 -1.85 2.48 -18.11
C TYR A 113 -3.19 3.17 -18.38
N ALA A 114 -3.17 4.27 -19.13
CA ALA A 114 -4.39 4.98 -19.54
C ALA A 114 -5.22 4.17 -20.53
N GLU A 115 -4.57 3.58 -21.54
CA GLU A 115 -5.18 2.66 -22.50
C GLU A 115 -5.76 1.44 -21.81
N SER A 116 -5.02 0.82 -20.88
CA SER A 116 -5.48 -0.34 -20.11
C SER A 116 -6.71 -0.04 -19.24
N LEU A 117 -6.96 1.22 -18.91
CA LEU A 117 -8.11 1.67 -18.12
C LEU A 117 -9.20 2.34 -18.98
N ASN A 118 -9.05 2.31 -20.32
CA ASN A 118 -9.95 2.95 -21.29
C ASN A 118 -10.23 4.43 -20.98
N ILE A 119 -9.20 5.20 -20.60
CA ILE A 119 -9.29 6.63 -20.35
C ILE A 119 -8.09 7.37 -20.95
N THR A 120 -8.16 8.70 -21.04
CA THR A 120 -7.04 9.49 -21.52
C THR A 120 -5.93 9.61 -20.46
N THR A 121 -4.69 9.75 -20.91
CA THR A 121 -3.51 10.04 -20.07
C THR A 121 -3.71 11.26 -19.18
N HIS A 122 -4.41 12.28 -19.70
CA HIS A 122 -4.78 13.47 -18.94
C HIS A 122 -5.74 13.14 -17.79
N HIS A 123 -6.82 12.39 -18.07
CA HIS A 123 -7.80 12.00 -17.05
C HIS A 123 -7.17 11.10 -15.98
N LEU A 124 -6.33 10.14 -16.39
CA LEU A 124 -5.63 9.27 -15.45
C LEU A 124 -4.69 10.07 -14.53
N ASN A 125 -3.90 11.01 -15.06
CA ASN A 125 -3.06 11.87 -14.22
C ASN A 125 -3.88 12.81 -13.33
N TYR A 126 -5.04 13.29 -13.80
CA TYR A 126 -5.97 14.05 -12.98
C TYR A 126 -6.44 13.23 -11.77
N ILE A 127 -6.88 11.99 -11.99
CA ILE A 127 -7.30 11.06 -10.92
C ILE A 127 -6.16 10.86 -9.91
N VAL A 128 -4.95 10.53 -10.39
CA VAL A 128 -3.80 10.26 -9.51
C VAL A 128 -3.37 11.50 -8.73
N ARG A 129 -3.41 12.69 -9.33
CA ARG A 129 -3.15 13.95 -8.62
C ARG A 129 -4.19 14.20 -7.53
N LYS A 130 -5.47 14.07 -7.88
CA LYS A 130 -6.60 14.30 -6.97
C LYS A 130 -6.57 13.37 -5.75
N LEU A 131 -6.27 12.09 -5.97
CA LEU A 131 -6.37 11.07 -4.92
C LEU A 131 -5.06 10.75 -4.19
N ARG A 132 -3.90 10.97 -4.83
CA ARG A 132 -2.58 10.61 -4.27
C ARG A 132 -1.59 11.79 -4.22
N GLY A 133 -1.95 12.97 -4.72
CA GLY A 133 -1.02 14.10 -4.81
C GLY A 133 0.22 13.82 -5.68
N SER A 134 0.11 12.88 -6.62
CA SER A 134 1.24 12.34 -7.39
C SER A 134 0.92 12.28 -8.88
N THR A 135 1.80 11.67 -9.68
CA THR A 135 1.56 11.35 -11.10
C THR A 135 1.75 9.85 -11.33
N VAL A 136 1.18 9.30 -12.39
CA VAL A 136 1.32 7.87 -12.72
C VAL A 136 2.79 7.49 -12.86
N LYS A 137 3.55 8.28 -13.63
CA LYS A 137 4.99 8.10 -13.80
C LYS A 137 5.75 8.05 -12.47
N LYS A 138 5.36 8.90 -11.50
CA LYS A 138 5.96 8.89 -10.17
C LYS A 138 5.57 7.64 -9.39
N LEU A 139 4.33 7.15 -9.49
CA LEU A 139 3.90 5.90 -8.86
C LEU A 139 4.67 4.69 -9.41
N VAL A 140 4.86 4.60 -10.73
CA VAL A 140 5.66 3.53 -11.35
C VAL A 140 7.11 3.57 -10.85
N PHE A 141 7.73 4.76 -10.83
CA PHE A 141 9.08 4.89 -10.31
C PHE A 141 9.17 4.57 -8.82
N GLN A 142 8.19 4.95 -8.00
CA GLN A 142 8.15 4.55 -6.59
C GLN A 142 8.10 3.04 -6.43
N ARG A 143 7.32 2.34 -7.26
CA ARG A 143 7.26 0.86 -7.26
C ARG A 143 8.60 0.24 -7.65
N ILE A 144 9.25 0.76 -8.69
CA ILE A 144 10.59 0.33 -9.13
C ILE A 144 11.62 0.53 -8.01
N ILE A 145 11.62 1.70 -7.35
CA ILE A 145 12.58 2.00 -6.28
C ILE A 145 12.35 1.12 -5.05
N LEU A 146 11.09 0.84 -4.72
CA LEU A 146 10.77 -0.11 -3.65
C LEU A 146 11.36 -1.49 -3.95
N GLU A 147 11.20 -1.97 -5.18
CA GLU A 147 11.75 -3.26 -5.60
C GLU A 147 13.28 -3.26 -5.62
N ALA A 148 13.89 -2.19 -6.13
CA ALA A 148 15.33 -2.02 -6.16
C ALA A 148 15.94 -2.07 -4.75
N LYS A 149 15.33 -1.37 -3.78
CA LYS A 149 15.78 -1.42 -2.38
C LYS A 149 15.74 -2.86 -1.84
N ARG A 150 14.65 -3.59 -2.13
CA ARG A 150 14.49 -4.98 -1.72
C ARG A 150 15.62 -5.86 -2.27
N GLU A 151 15.89 -5.80 -3.58
CA GLU A 151 16.96 -6.57 -4.23
C GLU A 151 18.36 -6.20 -3.71
N LEU A 152 18.62 -4.91 -3.47
CA LEU A 152 19.90 -4.44 -2.94
C LEU A 152 20.15 -4.93 -1.51
N SER A 153 19.11 -5.04 -0.68
CA SER A 153 19.21 -5.55 0.70
C SER A 153 19.52 -7.05 0.79
N TYR A 154 19.12 -7.86 -0.20
CA TYR A 154 19.42 -9.30 -0.19
C TYR A 154 20.83 -9.66 -0.67
N GLY A 155 21.60 -8.70 -1.20
CA GLY A 155 23.04 -8.85 -1.46
C GLY A 155 23.45 -9.70 -2.69
N GLN A 156 22.59 -10.59 -3.19
CA GLN A 156 22.96 -11.62 -4.18
C GLN A 156 23.28 -11.10 -5.59
N LYS A 157 22.62 -10.02 -6.04
CA LYS A 157 22.77 -9.48 -7.40
C LYS A 157 23.64 -8.23 -7.42
N ASN A 158 24.38 -8.02 -8.49
CA ASN A 158 25.07 -6.76 -8.75
C ASN A 158 24.09 -5.70 -9.30
N ILE A 159 24.48 -4.43 -9.28
CA ILE A 159 23.59 -3.31 -9.66
C ILE A 159 23.16 -3.40 -11.13
N LYS A 160 24.03 -3.93 -12.00
CA LYS A 160 23.75 -4.10 -13.42
C LYS A 160 22.65 -5.14 -13.63
N GLU A 161 22.72 -6.27 -12.93
CA GLU A 161 21.69 -7.32 -12.93
C GLU A 161 20.35 -6.81 -12.41
N ILE A 162 20.37 -6.06 -11.30
CA ILE A 162 19.16 -5.45 -10.73
C ILE A 162 18.53 -4.47 -11.72
N ALA A 163 19.34 -3.63 -12.37
CA ALA A 163 18.84 -2.70 -13.39
C ALA A 163 18.15 -3.44 -14.55
N TYR A 164 18.78 -4.49 -15.09
CA TYR A 164 18.19 -5.29 -16.18
C TYR A 164 16.89 -5.99 -15.75
N GLN A 165 16.85 -6.57 -14.55
CA GLN A 165 15.63 -7.21 -14.02
C GLN A 165 14.48 -6.21 -13.86
N LEU A 166 14.78 -4.96 -13.52
CA LEU A 166 13.80 -3.87 -13.43
C LEU A 166 13.47 -3.25 -14.81
N GLY A 167 13.94 -3.88 -15.89
CA GLY A 167 13.69 -3.49 -17.28
C GLY A 167 14.38 -2.20 -17.69
N PHE A 168 15.55 -1.92 -17.14
CA PHE A 168 16.45 -0.87 -17.65
C PHE A 168 17.51 -1.51 -18.53
N THR A 169 17.74 -0.93 -19.71
CA THR A 169 18.83 -1.35 -20.60
C THR A 169 20.18 -0.70 -20.24
N ASP A 170 20.14 0.40 -19.49
CA ASP A 170 21.30 1.13 -19.00
C ASP A 170 21.29 1.22 -17.47
N SER A 171 22.26 0.56 -16.84
CA SER A 171 22.47 0.60 -15.39
C SER A 171 22.83 1.99 -14.86
N SER A 172 23.43 2.84 -15.69
CA SER A 172 23.78 4.22 -15.32
C SER A 172 22.52 5.07 -15.18
N TYR A 173 21.57 4.91 -16.10
CA TYR A 173 20.26 5.55 -16.01
C TYR A 173 19.51 5.11 -14.75
N PHE A 174 19.48 3.81 -14.46
CA PHE A 174 18.91 3.27 -13.22
C PHE A 174 19.56 3.90 -11.99
N SER A 175 20.89 3.95 -11.90
CA SER A 175 21.61 4.53 -10.76
C SER A 175 21.30 6.01 -10.55
N ARG A 176 21.18 6.79 -11.63
CA ARG A 176 20.76 8.20 -11.55
C ARG A 176 19.32 8.34 -11.06
N LEU A 177 18.40 7.52 -11.57
CA LEU A 177 17.01 7.50 -11.13
C LEU A 177 16.88 7.13 -9.66
N PHE A 178 17.60 6.09 -9.22
CA PHE A 178 17.62 5.65 -7.83
C PHE A 178 18.11 6.78 -6.93
N LYS A 179 19.28 7.36 -7.22
CA LYS A 179 19.82 8.49 -6.45
C LYS A 179 18.86 9.68 -6.40
N LYS A 180 18.19 10.00 -7.51
CA LYS A 180 17.18 11.08 -7.55
C LYS A 180 16.00 10.82 -6.61
N GLN A 181 15.60 9.56 -6.42
CA GLN A 181 14.44 9.19 -5.59
C GLN A 181 14.79 8.92 -4.13
N THR A 182 16.02 8.49 -3.85
CA THR A 182 16.44 8.04 -2.51
C THR A 182 17.44 8.98 -1.83
N GLY A 183 18.10 9.87 -2.60
CA GLY A 183 19.17 10.74 -2.13
C GLY A 183 20.58 10.13 -2.23
N ILE A 184 20.70 8.81 -2.35
CA ILE A 184 21.99 8.08 -2.35
C ILE A 184 22.08 7.08 -3.51
N SER A 185 23.30 6.71 -3.93
CA SER A 185 23.49 5.76 -5.03
C SER A 185 23.09 4.33 -4.61
N PRO A 186 22.75 3.45 -5.57
CA PRO A 186 22.52 2.03 -5.28
C PRO A 186 23.71 1.35 -4.60
N GLU A 187 24.94 1.72 -4.96
CA GLU A 187 26.18 1.23 -4.35
C GLU A 187 26.24 1.55 -2.85
N ILE A 188 26.06 2.83 -2.51
CA ILE A 188 26.08 3.29 -1.12
C ILE A 188 24.96 2.60 -0.33
N PHE A 189 23.76 2.53 -0.90
CA PHE A 189 22.62 1.84 -0.28
C PHE A 189 22.91 0.37 -0.02
N LYS A 190 23.57 -0.33 -0.95
CA LYS A 190 23.94 -1.75 -0.79
C LYS A 190 24.97 -1.94 0.31
N THR A 191 25.98 -1.07 0.39
CA THR A 191 27.04 -1.17 1.41
C THR A 191 26.51 -0.89 2.82
N GLU A 192 25.61 0.09 2.98
CA GLU A 192 25.03 0.43 4.29
C GLU A 192 24.12 -0.68 4.85
N ASN A 193 23.45 -1.44 3.98
CA ASN A 193 22.54 -2.52 4.41
C ASN A 193 23.19 -3.91 4.45
N SER A 194 24.41 -4.09 3.93
CA SER A 194 25.15 -5.37 4.01
C SER A 194 25.88 -5.56 5.35
N VAL A 195 25.80 -4.59 6.27
CA VAL A 195 26.48 -4.59 7.59
C VAL A 195 25.50 -4.94 8.73
N GLY A 196 24.32 -5.47 8.41
CA GLY A 196 23.26 -5.84 9.37
C GLY A 196 22.96 -7.32 9.40
#